data_AF-A0A7C1PBX5-F1
#
_entry.id   AF-A0A7C1PBX5-F1
#
_cell.length_a   1.000
_cell.length_b   1.000
_cell.length_c   1.000
_cell.angle_alpha   90.00
_cell.angle_beta   90.00
_cell.angle_gamma   90.00
#
_symmetry.space_group_name_H-M   'P 1'
#
loop_
_entity.id
_entity.type
_entity.pdbx_description
1 polymer ?
#
loop_
_entity_poly.entity_id
_entity_poly.type
_entity_poly.pdbx_seq_one_letter_code
_entity_poly.pdbx_strand_id
1 'polypeptide(L)'
;MASDRSLDRPGLAGGWGALWYLVALTGTAVLSFVLGRALGAEGVATLAGKLPWYTSRAAGITAYLLLSATALLGLLISTRLLDRWLSRADVYALHEHCSWLALGFAALHAGALLADRTEPFSLLQVLVPFTASYRPLATGLGVLALYLTALITASFYVRAHIGQRMWRRLHAATFGLYVLATVHGLLAGSSSDMAWMQWLYLASGATALFLTLVRLLLAARAGARRP
;
A
#
# COMPACT_ATOMS: atom_id res chain seq x y z
N MET A 1 -33.95 -43.19 -2.68
CA MET A 1 -33.29 -43.22 -4.00
C MET A 1 -33.88 -42.08 -4.82
N ALA A 2 -33.36 -40.86 -4.60
CA ALA A 2 -33.83 -39.64 -5.24
C ALA A 2 -32.68 -39.12 -6.10
N SER A 3 -32.95 -38.96 -7.39
CA SER A 3 -32.06 -38.41 -8.39
C SER A 3 -31.92 -36.91 -8.18
N ASP A 4 -30.71 -36.42 -7.94
CA ASP A 4 -30.40 -34.99 -8.08
C ASP A 4 -29.62 -34.79 -9.38
N ARG A 5 -30.37 -34.40 -10.42
CA ARG A 5 -29.84 -33.76 -11.61
C ARG A 5 -29.97 -32.26 -11.39
N SER A 6 -28.99 -31.53 -11.93
CA SER A 6 -29.00 -30.09 -12.25
C SER A 6 -28.38 -29.14 -11.22
N LEU A 7 -27.05 -29.02 -11.28
CA LEU A 7 -26.39 -27.71 -11.30
C LEU A 7 -25.14 -27.75 -12.19
N ASP A 8 -25.29 -28.24 -13.43
CA ASP A 8 -24.43 -27.78 -14.52
C ASP A 8 -24.79 -26.32 -14.78
N ARG A 9 -24.11 -25.39 -14.11
CA ARG A 9 -24.17 -23.97 -14.47
C ARG A 9 -23.28 -23.79 -15.70
N PRO A 10 -23.83 -23.56 -16.91
CA PRO A 10 -23.00 -23.19 -18.05
C PRO A 10 -22.22 -21.94 -17.69
N GLY A 11 -20.90 -22.02 -17.81
CA GLY A 11 -19.98 -20.92 -17.53
C GLY A 11 -20.28 -19.71 -18.42
N LEU A 12 -21.00 -18.73 -17.88
CA LEU A 12 -21.16 -17.40 -18.48
C LEU A 12 -19.87 -16.55 -18.41
N ALA A 13 -18.70 -17.18 -18.22
CA ALA A 13 -17.39 -16.55 -18.16
C ALA A 13 -16.73 -16.37 -19.56
N GLY A 14 -17.44 -16.63 -20.66
CA GLY A 14 -16.82 -17.00 -21.94
C GLY A 14 -16.69 -15.98 -23.07
N GLY A 15 -17.04 -14.70 -22.95
CA GLY A 15 -16.92 -13.79 -24.11
C GLY A 15 -16.89 -12.29 -23.83
N TRP A 16 -17.66 -11.83 -22.84
CA TRP A 16 -17.73 -10.40 -22.50
C TRP A 16 -16.42 -9.85 -21.97
N GLY A 17 -15.66 -10.65 -21.20
CA GLY A 17 -14.33 -10.25 -20.72
C GLY A 17 -13.36 -9.99 -21.86
N ALA A 18 -13.28 -10.91 -22.83
CA ALA A 18 -12.40 -10.77 -23.99
C ALA A 18 -12.75 -9.54 -24.84
N LEU A 19 -14.04 -9.25 -25.03
CA LEU A 19 -14.51 -8.06 -25.74
C LEU A 19 -14.11 -6.77 -25.03
N TRP A 20 -14.28 -6.70 -23.70
CA TRP A 20 -13.84 -5.54 -22.91
C TRP A 20 -12.32 -5.34 -22.96
N TYR A 21 -11.54 -6.42 -22.91
CA TYR A 21 -10.08 -6.35 -23.07
C TYR A 21 -9.69 -5.83 -24.46
N LEU A 22 -10.33 -6.30 -25.53
CA LEU A 22 -10.06 -5.85 -26.90
C LEU A 22 -10.45 -4.37 -27.11
N VAL A 23 -11.58 -3.94 -26.55
CA VAL A 23 -12.00 -2.52 -26.59
C VAL A 23 -11.04 -1.64 -25.80
N ALA A 24 -10.60 -2.07 -24.61
CA ALA A 24 -9.62 -1.34 -23.81
C ALA A 24 -8.26 -1.25 -24.53
N LEU A 25 -7.79 -2.33 -25.12
CA LEU A 25 -6.52 -2.39 -25.88
C LEU A 25 -6.57 -1.48 -27.11
N THR A 26 -7.64 -1.57 -27.91
CA THR A 26 -7.79 -0.74 -29.11
C THR A 26 -7.96 0.74 -28.76
N GLY A 27 -8.75 1.06 -27.73
CA GLY A 27 -8.88 2.41 -27.20
C GLY A 27 -7.55 2.99 -26.71
N THR A 28 -6.75 2.19 -25.99
CA THR A 28 -5.42 2.60 -25.51
C THR A 28 -4.46 2.82 -26.68
N ALA A 29 -4.49 1.95 -27.69
CA ALA A 29 -3.64 2.07 -28.88
C ALA A 29 -3.98 3.31 -29.72
N VAL A 30 -5.27 3.57 -29.97
CA VAL A 30 -5.74 4.77 -30.70
C VAL A 30 -5.39 6.03 -29.92
N LEU A 31 -5.62 6.06 -28.60
CA LEU A 31 -5.26 7.18 -27.75
C LEU A 31 -3.76 7.45 -27.78
N SER A 32 -2.93 6.41 -27.67
CA SER A 32 -1.47 6.53 -27.71
C SER A 32 -0.98 7.05 -29.06
N PHE A 33 -1.59 6.59 -30.17
CA PHE A 33 -1.27 7.05 -31.52
C PHE A 33 -1.65 8.52 -31.73
N VAL A 34 -2.88 8.91 -31.38
CA VAL A 34 -3.36 10.29 -31.52
C VAL A 34 -2.54 11.23 -30.64
N LEU A 35 -2.25 10.83 -29.40
CA LEU A 35 -1.43 11.59 -28.47
C LEU A 35 0.01 11.75 -28.96
N GLY A 36 0.61 10.69 -29.49
CA GLY A 36 1.96 10.74 -30.08
C GLY A 36 2.03 11.67 -31.29
N ARG A 37 0.98 11.71 -32.12
CA ARG A 37 0.87 12.64 -33.25
C ARG A 37 0.68 14.08 -32.80
N ALA A 38 -0.12 14.33 -31.77
CA ALA A 38 -0.39 15.66 -31.25
C ALA A 38 0.81 16.28 -30.51
N LEU A 39 1.57 15.47 -29.78
CA LEU A 39 2.72 15.93 -28.99
C LEU A 39 4.01 16.07 -29.81
N GLY A 40 4.12 15.34 -30.93
CA GLY A 40 5.36 15.24 -31.68
C GLY A 40 6.48 14.50 -30.92
N ALA A 41 7.62 14.26 -31.59
CA ALA A 41 8.73 13.50 -31.00
C ALA A 41 9.32 14.18 -29.76
N GLU A 42 9.45 15.50 -29.77
CA GLU A 42 9.98 16.27 -28.63
C GLU A 42 9.04 16.24 -27.43
N GLY A 43 7.72 16.35 -27.67
CA GLY A 43 6.72 16.25 -26.60
C GLY A 43 6.68 14.86 -25.98
N VAL A 44 6.75 13.80 -26.79
CA VAL A 44 6.87 12.42 -26.31
C VAL A 44 8.15 12.22 -25.50
N ALA A 45 9.30 12.71 -25.98
CA ALA A 45 10.57 12.61 -25.26
C ALA A 45 10.54 13.37 -23.92
N THR A 46 9.92 14.55 -23.89
CA THR A 46 9.75 15.34 -22.67
C THR A 46 8.89 14.64 -21.64
N LEU A 47 7.76 14.04 -22.06
CA LEU A 47 6.91 13.26 -21.16
C LEU A 47 7.64 12.01 -20.66
N ALA A 48 8.31 11.28 -21.56
CA ALA A 48 9.09 10.09 -21.22
C ALA A 48 10.15 10.40 -20.15
N GLY A 49 10.83 11.54 -20.26
CA GLY A 49 11.80 12.00 -19.26
C GLY A 49 11.20 12.30 -17.88
N LYS A 50 9.91 12.65 -17.81
CA LYS A 50 9.18 12.91 -16.55
C LYS A 50 8.45 11.69 -16.01
N LEU A 51 8.33 10.60 -16.78
CA LEU A 51 7.62 9.39 -16.34
C LEU A 51 8.14 8.87 -15.00
N PRO A 52 9.46 8.72 -14.75
CA PRO A 52 9.96 8.22 -13.47
C PRO A 52 9.51 9.06 -12.28
N TRP A 53 9.49 10.39 -12.43
CA TRP A 53 9.04 11.32 -11.40
C TRP A 53 7.54 11.14 -11.09
N TYR A 54 6.69 11.09 -12.12
CA TYR A 54 5.26 10.85 -11.95
C TYR A 54 4.97 9.46 -11.37
N THR A 55 5.70 8.44 -11.83
CA THR A 55 5.59 7.05 -11.34
C THR A 55 6.01 6.97 -9.87
N SER A 56 7.15 7.54 -9.50
CA SER A 56 7.62 7.62 -8.11
C SER A 56 6.56 8.29 -7.22
N ARG A 57 6.04 9.45 -7.64
CA ARG A 57 5.05 10.20 -6.88
C ARG A 57 3.74 9.42 -6.71
N ALA A 58 3.19 8.87 -7.79
CA ALA A 58 1.96 8.08 -7.76
C ALA A 58 2.14 6.82 -6.90
N ALA A 59 3.24 6.08 -7.11
CA ALA A 59 3.53 4.87 -6.35
C ALA A 59 3.70 5.14 -4.86
N GLY A 60 4.35 6.25 -4.47
CA GLY A 60 4.51 6.64 -3.07
C GLY A 60 3.17 6.96 -2.38
N ILE A 61 2.28 7.70 -3.05
CA ILE A 61 0.93 8.00 -2.54
C ILE A 61 0.11 6.71 -2.43
N THR A 62 0.13 5.86 -3.45
CA THR A 62 -0.59 4.58 -3.45
C THR A 62 -0.06 3.64 -2.36
N ALA A 63 1.25 3.56 -2.17
CA ALA A 63 1.87 2.80 -1.08
C ALA A 63 1.39 3.29 0.29
N TYR A 64 1.36 4.62 0.51
CA TYR A 64 0.85 5.19 1.75
C TYR A 64 -0.62 4.85 1.99
N LEU A 65 -1.48 5.02 0.96
CA LEU A 65 -2.91 4.68 1.05
C LEU A 65 -3.13 3.21 1.40
N LEU A 66 -2.40 2.30 0.76
CA LEU A 66 -2.49 0.87 1.03
C LEU A 66 -1.96 0.52 2.41
N LEU A 67 -0.88 1.18 2.86
CA LEU A 67 -0.33 1.03 4.20
C LEU A 67 -1.32 1.51 5.27
N SER A 68 -1.98 2.65 5.05
CA SER A 68 -3.09 3.12 5.90
C SER A 68 -4.25 2.14 5.90
N ALA A 69 -4.69 1.68 4.73
CA ALA A 69 -5.79 0.72 4.63
C ALA A 69 -5.49 -0.57 5.39
N THR A 70 -4.32 -1.17 5.19
CA THR A 70 -3.93 -2.40 5.91
C THR A 70 -3.83 -2.19 7.42
N ALA A 71 -3.29 -1.05 7.88
CA ALA A 71 -3.22 -0.73 9.31
C ALA A 71 -4.62 -0.59 9.95
N LEU A 72 -5.54 0.10 9.27
CA LEU A 72 -6.92 0.24 9.72
C LEU A 72 -7.66 -1.11 9.73
N LEU A 73 -7.51 -1.92 8.67
CA LEU A 73 -8.08 -3.27 8.60
C LEU A 73 -7.56 -4.15 9.74
N GLY A 74 -6.25 -4.11 10.05
CA GLY A 74 -5.66 -4.84 11.17
C GLY A 74 -6.26 -4.43 12.52
N LEU A 75 -6.47 -3.13 12.73
CA LEU A 75 -7.15 -2.62 13.92
C LEU A 75 -8.63 -3.06 13.98
N LEU A 76 -9.35 -3.05 12.86
CA LEU A 76 -10.74 -3.50 12.78
C LEU A 76 -10.88 -5.00 13.07
N ILE A 77 -9.95 -5.84 12.61
CA ILE A 77 -9.86 -7.25 12.97
C ILE A 77 -9.70 -7.41 14.49
N SER A 78 -8.79 -6.61 15.10
CA SER A 78 -8.49 -6.71 16.53
C SER A 78 -9.62 -6.21 17.44
N THR A 79 -10.38 -5.22 16.99
CA THR A 79 -11.48 -4.58 17.74
C THR A 79 -12.83 -5.24 17.51
N ARG A 80 -12.97 -6.07 16.46
CA ARG A 80 -14.21 -6.78 16.09
C ARG A 80 -15.36 -5.84 15.71
N LEU A 81 -15.07 -4.57 15.40
CA LEU A 81 -16.11 -3.60 15.07
C LEU A 81 -16.87 -3.98 13.80
N LEU A 82 -16.19 -4.61 12.82
CA LEU A 82 -16.79 -4.96 11.53
C LEU A 82 -17.55 -6.29 11.50
N ASP A 83 -17.53 -7.08 12.58
CA ASP A 83 -18.09 -8.45 12.60
C ASP A 83 -19.58 -8.52 12.25
N ARG A 84 -20.33 -7.42 12.43
CA ARG A 84 -21.76 -7.35 12.09
C ARG A 84 -22.06 -7.15 10.60
N TRP A 85 -21.07 -6.75 9.80
CA TRP A 85 -21.25 -6.42 8.38
C TRP A 85 -20.39 -7.26 7.44
N LEU A 86 -19.20 -7.66 7.88
CA LEU A 86 -18.25 -8.40 7.05
C LEU A 86 -17.74 -9.62 7.81
N SER A 87 -17.48 -10.70 7.08
CA SER A 87 -16.86 -11.86 7.67
C SER A 87 -15.40 -11.53 8.01
N ARG A 88 -14.89 -12.16 9.07
CA ARG A 88 -13.49 -11.97 9.48
C ARG A 88 -12.51 -12.47 8.42
N ALA A 89 -12.90 -13.49 7.67
CA ALA A 89 -12.09 -14.03 6.57
C ALA A 89 -11.90 -12.97 5.47
N ASP A 90 -12.95 -12.22 5.13
CA ASP A 90 -12.88 -11.19 4.09
C ASP A 90 -12.00 -10.01 4.53
N VAL A 91 -12.19 -9.51 5.76
CA VAL A 91 -11.38 -8.41 6.30
C VAL A 91 -9.91 -8.83 6.41
N TYR A 92 -9.66 -10.09 6.80
CA TYR A 92 -8.31 -10.65 6.84
C TYR A 92 -7.69 -10.76 5.44
N ALA A 93 -8.43 -11.25 4.44
CA ALA A 93 -7.96 -11.34 3.06
C ALA A 93 -7.63 -9.96 2.48
N LEU A 94 -8.47 -8.95 2.75
CA LEU A 94 -8.20 -7.56 2.41
C LEU A 94 -6.94 -7.03 3.09
N HIS A 95 -6.75 -7.29 4.39
CA HIS A 95 -5.56 -6.90 5.13
C HIS A 95 -4.29 -7.51 4.51
N GLU A 96 -4.30 -8.80 4.20
CA GLU A 96 -3.18 -9.49 3.56
C GLU A 96 -2.89 -8.92 2.16
N HIS A 97 -3.92 -8.75 1.33
CA HIS A 97 -3.77 -8.23 -0.03
C HIS A 97 -3.24 -6.79 -0.04
N CYS A 98 -3.80 -5.90 0.80
CA CYS A 98 -3.31 -4.53 0.94
C CYS A 98 -1.87 -4.48 1.44
N SER A 99 -1.44 -5.41 2.30
CA SER A 99 -0.06 -5.47 2.81
C SER A 99 0.94 -5.80 1.70
N TRP A 100 0.62 -6.75 0.83
CA TRP A 100 1.45 -7.08 -0.33
C TRP A 100 1.49 -5.95 -1.36
N LEU A 101 0.34 -5.35 -1.66
CA LEU A 101 0.31 -4.21 -2.57
C LEU A 101 1.07 -3.01 -2.00
N ALA A 102 0.96 -2.72 -0.70
CA ALA A 102 1.73 -1.65 -0.07
C ALA A 102 3.24 -1.87 -0.23
N LEU A 103 3.73 -3.09 0.00
CA LEU A 103 5.12 -3.46 -0.24
C LEU A 103 5.51 -3.31 -1.71
N GLY A 104 4.68 -3.80 -2.63
CA GLY A 104 4.93 -3.72 -4.08
C GLY A 104 5.01 -2.28 -4.58
N PHE A 105 4.08 -1.41 -4.16
CA PHE A 105 4.09 0.01 -4.51
C PHE A 105 5.21 0.78 -3.82
N ALA A 106 5.59 0.43 -2.59
CA ALA A 106 6.76 1.01 -1.94
C ALA A 106 8.06 0.64 -2.67
N ALA A 107 8.18 -0.60 -3.14
CA ALA A 107 9.30 -1.04 -3.98
C ALA A 107 9.29 -0.35 -5.35
N LEU A 108 8.12 -0.20 -5.98
CA LEU A 108 7.98 0.56 -7.23
C LEU A 108 8.37 2.04 -7.05
N HIS A 109 7.95 2.66 -5.96
CA HIS A 109 8.33 4.02 -5.59
C HIS A 109 9.86 4.15 -5.49
N ALA A 110 10.50 3.29 -4.70
CA ALA A 110 11.95 3.26 -4.54
C ALA A 110 12.68 2.98 -5.87
N GLY A 111 12.18 2.04 -6.68
CA GLY A 111 12.77 1.71 -7.98
C GLY A 111 12.63 2.83 -9.01
N ALA A 112 11.50 3.55 -9.01
CA ALA A 112 11.27 4.68 -9.91
C ALA A 112 12.21 5.86 -9.61
N LEU A 113 12.63 6.05 -8.35
CA LEU A 113 13.63 7.06 -7.98
C LEU A 113 15.00 6.82 -8.65
N LEU A 114 15.37 5.57 -8.92
CA LEU A 114 16.63 5.24 -9.61
C LEU A 114 16.60 5.63 -11.09
N ALA A 115 15.41 5.74 -11.68
CA ALA A 115 15.22 6.15 -13.07
C ALA A 115 14.98 7.67 -13.21
N ASP A 116 14.75 8.37 -12.11
CA ASP A 116 14.49 9.81 -12.10
C ASP A 116 15.77 10.59 -12.37
N ARG A 117 15.71 11.49 -13.36
CA ARG A 117 16.81 12.38 -13.73
C ARG A 117 16.67 13.79 -13.16
N THR A 118 15.51 14.11 -12.56
CA THR A 118 15.27 15.41 -11.93
C THR A 118 15.94 15.50 -10.56
N GLU A 119 15.87 14.42 -9.78
CA GLU A 119 16.59 14.25 -8.51
C GLU A 119 17.24 12.85 -8.54
N PRO A 120 18.51 12.74 -9.00
CA PRO A 120 19.12 11.44 -9.24
C PRO A 120 19.50 10.75 -7.93
N PHE A 121 18.87 9.62 -7.65
CA PHE A 121 19.25 8.74 -6.53
C PHE A 121 20.17 7.62 -7.00
N SER A 122 21.22 7.35 -6.22
CA SER A 122 22.03 6.14 -6.38
C SER A 122 21.41 4.95 -5.66
N LEU A 123 21.81 3.74 -6.05
CA LEU A 123 21.37 2.50 -5.38
C LEU A 123 21.70 2.50 -3.88
N LEU A 124 22.87 3.06 -3.51
CA LEU A 124 23.26 3.22 -2.12
C LEU A 124 22.26 4.09 -1.35
N GLN A 125 21.82 5.21 -1.94
CA GLN A 125 20.90 6.15 -1.30
C GLN A 125 19.48 5.60 -1.12
N VAL A 126 19.08 4.65 -1.98
CA VAL A 126 17.78 3.97 -1.88
C VAL A 126 17.81 2.82 -0.88
N LEU A 127 18.96 2.20 -0.65
CA LEU A 127 19.10 1.03 0.24
C LEU A 127 19.66 1.37 1.62
N VAL A 128 20.52 2.38 1.74
CA VAL A 128 21.16 2.72 3.01
C VAL A 128 20.51 3.97 3.58
N PRO A 129 19.84 3.88 4.74
CA PRO A 129 19.12 5.02 5.30
C PRO A 129 20.09 6.17 5.59
N PHE A 130 19.61 7.40 5.42
CA PHE A 130 20.32 8.65 5.74
C PHE A 130 21.52 8.99 4.84
N THR A 131 21.75 8.25 3.76
CA THR A 131 22.85 8.53 2.82
C THR A 131 22.46 9.41 1.63
N ALA A 132 21.16 9.64 1.42
CA ALA A 132 20.67 10.52 0.37
C ALA A 132 21.05 11.99 0.61
N SER A 133 21.46 12.69 -0.45
CA SER A 133 21.69 14.15 -0.42
C SER A 133 20.37 14.92 -0.26
N TYR A 134 19.30 14.44 -0.88
CA TYR A 134 17.97 15.00 -0.76
C TYR A 134 17.33 14.60 0.58
N ARG A 135 17.10 15.61 1.45
CA ARG A 135 16.41 15.50 2.76
C ARG A 135 16.79 14.20 3.52
N PRO A 136 18.06 14.03 3.93
CA PRO A 136 18.62 12.74 4.38
C PRO A 136 17.80 12.05 5.48
N LEU A 137 17.30 12.83 6.45
CA LEU A 137 16.44 12.31 7.52
C LEU A 137 15.14 11.73 6.96
N ALA A 138 14.40 12.51 6.17
CA ALA A 138 13.12 12.11 5.63
C ALA A 138 13.25 10.87 4.73
N THR A 139 14.24 10.85 3.83
CA THR A 139 14.51 9.71 2.94
C THR A 139 14.95 8.48 3.71
N GLY A 140 15.81 8.62 4.73
CA GLY A 140 16.21 7.52 5.61
C GLY A 140 15.04 6.87 6.35
N LEU A 141 14.07 7.65 6.82
CA LEU A 141 12.83 7.10 7.41
C LEU A 141 12.03 6.27 6.40
N GLY A 142 12.02 6.67 5.13
CA GLY A 142 11.39 5.92 4.03
C GLY A 142 12.07 4.58 3.78
N VAL A 143 13.41 4.54 3.78
CA VAL A 143 14.18 3.28 3.67
C VAL A 143 13.87 2.34 4.84
N LEU A 144 13.86 2.86 6.07
CA LEU A 144 13.49 2.08 7.26
C LEU A 144 12.05 1.57 7.17
N ALA A 145 11.11 2.38 6.67
CA ALA A 145 9.72 1.98 6.47
C ALA A 145 9.59 0.88 5.41
N LEU A 146 10.32 0.96 4.30
CA LEU A 146 10.36 -0.11 3.28
C LEU A 146 10.84 -1.43 3.90
N TYR A 147 11.93 -1.38 4.66
CA TYR A 147 12.49 -2.57 5.32
C TYR A 147 11.56 -3.17 6.37
N LEU A 148 10.93 -2.34 7.19
CA LEU A 148 9.94 -2.81 8.17
C LEU A 148 8.71 -3.40 7.48
N THR A 149 8.24 -2.81 6.38
CA THR A 149 7.13 -3.35 5.59
C THR A 149 7.49 -4.75 5.07
N ALA A 150 8.66 -4.91 4.45
CA ALA A 150 9.13 -6.19 3.95
C ALA A 150 9.28 -7.23 5.07
N LEU A 151 9.94 -6.86 6.17
CA LEU A 151 10.17 -7.73 7.33
C LEU A 151 8.86 -8.20 7.95
N ILE A 152 7.91 -7.29 8.19
CA ILE A 152 6.64 -7.63 8.84
C ILE A 152 5.78 -8.50 7.93
N THR A 153 5.68 -8.17 6.64
CA THR A 153 4.95 -8.99 5.66
C THR A 153 5.54 -10.40 5.58
N ALA A 154 6.86 -10.53 5.46
CA ALA A 154 7.54 -11.83 5.44
C ALA A 154 7.38 -12.60 6.77
N SER A 155 7.36 -11.89 7.91
CA SER A 155 7.25 -12.51 9.24
C SER A 155 6.00 -13.37 9.40
N PHE A 156 4.92 -13.05 8.67
CA PHE A 156 3.69 -13.84 8.69
C PHE A 156 3.93 -15.25 8.15
N TYR A 157 4.67 -15.40 7.05
CA TYR A 157 4.91 -16.70 6.41
C TYR A 157 5.86 -17.59 7.21
N VAL A 158 6.77 -16.99 7.98
CA VAL A 158 7.68 -17.72 8.87
C VAL A 158 7.18 -17.84 10.32
N ARG A 159 5.96 -17.35 10.63
CA ARG A 159 5.41 -17.32 12.01
C ARG A 159 5.39 -18.68 12.71
N ALA A 160 5.27 -19.77 11.94
CA ALA A 160 5.31 -21.14 12.46
C ALA A 160 6.69 -21.49 13.04
N HIS A 161 7.76 -20.93 12.50
CA HIS A 161 9.15 -21.17 12.93
C HIS A 161 9.58 -20.24 14.07
N ILE A 162 9.21 -18.95 14.00
CA ILE A 162 9.59 -17.96 15.04
C ILE A 162 8.66 -17.97 16.26
N GLY A 163 7.52 -18.64 16.17
CA GLY A 163 6.52 -18.74 17.22
C GLY A 163 5.61 -17.51 17.35
N GLN A 164 4.40 -17.76 17.85
CA GLN A 164 3.33 -16.76 17.93
C GLN A 164 3.67 -15.55 18.81
N ARG A 165 4.48 -15.73 19.86
CA ARG A 165 4.88 -14.63 20.75
C ARG A 165 5.82 -13.65 20.04
N MET A 166 6.82 -14.16 19.32
CA MET A 166 7.76 -13.33 18.57
C MET A 166 7.05 -12.63 17.41
N TRP A 167 6.25 -13.38 16.64
CA TRP A 167 5.47 -12.81 15.55
C TRP A 167 4.60 -11.64 16.01
N ARG A 168 3.89 -11.75 17.14
CA ARG A 168 3.11 -10.62 17.69
C ARG A 168 3.96 -9.40 18.06
N ARG A 169 5.19 -9.61 18.55
CA ARG A 169 6.12 -8.50 18.86
C ARG A 169 6.58 -7.80 17.58
N LEU A 170 6.97 -8.57 16.57
CA LEU A 170 7.33 -8.04 15.24
C LEU A 170 6.15 -7.31 14.60
N HIS A 171 4.96 -7.91 14.64
CA HIS A 171 3.76 -7.30 14.08
C HIS A 171 3.34 -6.04 14.84
N ALA A 172 3.67 -5.89 16.13
CA ALA A 172 3.46 -4.64 16.85
C ALA A 172 4.38 -3.50 16.34
N ALA A 173 5.47 -3.79 15.63
CA ALA A 173 6.29 -2.77 14.99
C ALA A 173 5.56 -2.05 13.83
N THR A 174 4.40 -2.57 13.37
CA THR A 174 3.54 -1.90 12.37
C THR A 174 3.11 -0.50 12.78
N PHE A 175 2.93 -0.23 14.08
CA PHE A 175 2.62 1.12 14.57
C PHE A 175 3.79 2.08 14.33
N GLY A 176 5.02 1.63 14.59
CA GLY A 176 6.23 2.39 14.28
C GLY A 176 6.42 2.58 12.77
N LEU A 177 6.22 1.52 11.99
CA LEU A 177 6.21 1.59 10.53
C LEU A 177 5.23 2.64 10.00
N TYR A 178 4.00 2.67 10.51
CA TYR A 178 2.99 3.64 10.09
C TYR A 178 3.47 5.08 10.33
N VAL A 179 4.00 5.35 11.52
CA VAL A 179 4.56 6.67 11.87
C VAL A 179 5.74 7.02 10.96
N LEU A 180 6.68 6.10 10.74
CA LEU A 180 7.83 6.32 9.85
C LEU A 180 7.38 6.67 8.43
N ALA A 181 6.41 5.94 7.88
CA ALA A 181 5.88 6.19 6.55
C ALA A 181 5.13 7.53 6.46
N THR A 182 4.31 7.88 7.47
CA THR A 182 3.62 9.18 7.52
C THR A 182 4.62 10.34 7.62
N VAL A 183 5.62 10.24 8.50
CA VAL A 183 6.65 11.28 8.66
C VAL A 183 7.52 11.39 7.41
N HIS A 184 7.90 10.27 6.79
CA HIS A 184 8.57 10.25 5.50
C HIS A 184 7.75 10.99 4.44
N GLY A 185 6.46 10.64 4.29
CA GLY A 185 5.56 11.28 3.34
C GLY A 185 5.43 12.79 3.59
N LEU A 186 5.20 13.21 4.83
CA LEU A 186 5.10 14.62 5.21
C LEU A 186 6.38 15.40 4.89
N LEU A 187 7.55 14.83 5.20
CA LEU A 187 8.82 15.52 5.08
C LEU A 187 9.49 15.40 3.71
N ALA A 188 9.20 14.39 2.90
CA ALA A 188 9.82 14.20 1.58
C ALA A 188 8.85 14.37 0.42
N GLY A 189 7.55 14.18 0.64
CA GLY A 189 6.53 14.17 -0.39
C GLY A 189 6.33 15.53 -1.06
N SER A 190 6.40 15.55 -2.39
CA SER A 190 6.16 16.75 -3.21
C SER A 190 4.68 17.20 -3.25
N SER A 191 3.77 16.43 -2.65
CA SER A 191 2.35 16.79 -2.50
C SER A 191 1.99 17.22 -1.08
N SER A 192 2.92 17.23 -0.13
CA SER A 192 2.60 17.37 1.30
C SER A 192 2.17 18.79 1.70
N ASP A 193 2.43 19.77 0.85
CA ASP A 193 1.90 21.14 0.94
C ASP A 193 0.46 21.26 0.41
N MET A 194 -0.02 20.28 -0.37
CA MET A 194 -1.36 20.29 -0.93
C MET A 194 -2.40 19.92 0.12
N ALA A 195 -3.46 20.71 0.22
CA ALA A 195 -4.52 20.54 1.21
C ALA A 195 -5.13 19.13 1.20
N TRP A 196 -5.36 18.54 0.01
CA TRP A 196 -5.93 17.20 -0.10
C TRP A 196 -5.02 16.12 0.54
N MET A 197 -3.70 16.27 0.43
CA MET A 197 -2.75 15.32 1.02
C MET A 197 -2.68 15.48 2.54
N GLN A 198 -2.76 16.72 3.03
CA GLN A 198 -2.82 17.00 4.47
C GLN A 198 -4.08 16.42 5.11
N TRP A 199 -5.25 16.59 4.47
CA TRP A 199 -6.49 15.96 4.92
C TRP A 199 -6.41 14.43 4.90
N LEU A 200 -5.75 13.85 3.90
CA LEU A 200 -5.52 12.42 3.82
C LEU A 200 -4.64 11.93 4.99
N TYR A 201 -3.52 12.60 5.28
CA TYR A 201 -2.67 12.28 6.44
C TYR A 201 -3.45 12.40 7.76
N LEU A 202 -4.19 13.49 7.93
CA LEU A 202 -4.97 13.74 9.14
C LEU A 202 -6.08 12.72 9.33
N ALA A 203 -6.89 12.44 8.30
CA ALA A 203 -8.00 11.50 8.39
C ALA A 203 -7.51 10.07 8.67
N SER A 204 -6.47 9.63 7.95
CA SER A 204 -5.87 8.31 8.15
C SER A 204 -5.25 8.18 9.54
N GLY A 205 -4.46 9.16 9.98
CA GLY A 205 -3.85 9.21 11.31
C GLY A 205 -4.88 9.28 12.44
N ALA A 206 -5.89 10.13 12.33
CA ALA A 206 -6.96 10.27 13.33
C ALA A 206 -7.77 8.98 13.48
N THR A 207 -8.07 8.30 12.37
CA THR A 207 -8.80 7.03 12.40
C THR A 207 -7.94 5.92 13.01
N ALA A 208 -6.65 5.86 12.65
CA ALA A 208 -5.72 4.90 13.24
C ALA A 208 -5.56 5.12 14.75
N LEU A 209 -5.44 6.38 15.20
CA LEU A 209 -5.38 6.74 16.60
C LEU A 209 -6.67 6.35 17.34
N PHE A 210 -7.83 6.73 16.80
CA PHE A 210 -9.13 6.38 17.36
C PHE A 210 -9.29 4.86 17.56
N LEU A 211 -9.03 4.07 16.52
CA LEU A 211 -9.14 2.62 16.58
C LEU A 211 -8.11 1.99 17.54
N THR A 212 -6.91 2.59 17.64
CA THR A 212 -5.90 2.17 18.62
C THR A 212 -6.37 2.41 20.04
N LEU A 213 -6.96 3.57 20.32
CA LEU A 213 -7.55 3.88 21.63
C LEU A 213 -8.70 2.92 21.97
N VAL A 214 -9.59 2.66 21.02
CA VAL A 214 -10.67 1.66 21.18
C VAL A 214 -10.09 0.28 21.53
N ARG A 215 -9.06 -0.17 20.82
CA ARG A 215 -8.37 -1.44 21.09
C ARG A 215 -7.80 -1.50 22.51
N LEU A 216 -7.14 -0.43 22.96
CA LEU A 216 -6.57 -0.36 24.31
C LEU A 216 -7.65 -0.39 25.40
N LEU A 217 -8.75 0.33 25.20
CA LEU A 217 -9.89 0.34 26.13
C LEU A 217 -10.56 -1.05 26.23
N LEU A 218 -10.73 -1.74 25.10
CA LEU A 218 -11.28 -3.10 25.09
C LEU A 218 -10.36 -4.09 25.80
N ALA A 219 -9.04 -3.97 25.61
CA ALA A 219 -8.06 -4.81 26.29
C ALA A 219 -8.04 -4.59 27.82
N ALA A 220 -8.09 -3.33 28.27
CA ALA A 220 -8.14 -2.98 29.69
C ALA A 220 -9.40 -3.56 30.38
N ARG A 221 -10.57 -3.44 29.72
CA ARG A 221 -11.83 -4.03 30.22
C ARG A 221 -11.79 -5.55 30.32
N ALA A 222 -11.11 -6.22 29.39
CA ALA A 222 -10.95 -7.67 29.44
C ALA A 222 -10.00 -8.12 30.57
N GLY A 223 -8.97 -7.32 30.87
CA GLY A 223 -8.06 -7.56 31.99
C GLY A 223 -8.74 -7.41 33.36
N ALA A 224 -9.55 -6.37 33.53
CA ALA A 224 -10.30 -6.12 34.77
C ALA A 224 -11.36 -7.18 35.12
N ARG A 225 -11.74 -8.03 34.14
CA ARG A 225 -12.73 -9.11 34.31
C ARG A 225 -12.11 -10.46 34.64
N ARG A 226 -10.77 -10.57 34.71
CA ARG A 226 -10.09 -11.80 35.12
C ARG A 226 -9.94 -11.78 36.65
N PRO A 227 -10.56 -12.72 37.39
CA PRO A 227 -10.41 -12.83 38.84
C PRO A 227 -8.99 -13.20 39.24
#